data_AF-A0A919XHG5-F1
#
_entry.id   AF-A0A919XHG5-F1
#
_cell.length_a   1.000
_cell.length_b   1.000
_cell.length_c   1.000
_cell.angle_alpha   90.00
_cell.angle_beta   90.00
_cell.angle_gamma   90.00
#
_symmetry.space_group_name_H-M   'P 1'
#
loop_
_entity.id
_entity.type
_entity.pdbx_description
1 polymer ?
#
loop_
_entity_poly.entity_id
_entity_poly.type
_entity_poly.pdbx_seq_one_letter_code
_entity_poly.pdbx_strand_id
1 'polypeptide(L)'
;MAKTSLEMVEEFKSFIDFVQELKTMDEEHWNSPISEGKWSLKDVISHIMLWDKYFYEEGIEKIKLGQSVTVRHLKFDEFNANAREYAKTQTRDSIINQFLEYRNKIIDDITGLPEEDYIKEYKDGDRKKFSIRGYLRGFISHDKHHKKQIEKYVKSIQ
;
A
#
# COMPACT_ATOMS: atom_id res chain seq x y z
N MET A 1 2.47 17.35 -17.95
CA MET A 1 2.69 18.10 -16.69
C MET A 1 2.89 17.10 -15.56
N ALA A 2 3.65 17.44 -14.52
CA ALA A 2 3.76 16.58 -13.34
C ALA A 2 2.44 16.63 -12.55
N LYS A 3 2.05 15.52 -11.90
CA LYS A 3 0.85 15.47 -11.07
C LYS A 3 0.97 16.39 -9.87
N THR A 4 -0.13 17.09 -9.57
CA THR A 4 -0.33 17.82 -8.32
C THR A 4 -0.45 16.85 -7.14
N SER A 5 -0.24 17.33 -5.92
CA SER A 5 -0.41 16.51 -4.73
C SER A 5 -1.84 16.00 -4.56
N LEU A 6 -2.85 16.82 -4.92
CA LEU A 6 -4.26 16.40 -4.95
C LEU A 6 -4.50 15.23 -5.90
N GLU A 7 -4.01 15.30 -7.14
CA GLU A 7 -4.14 14.20 -8.11
C GLU A 7 -3.43 12.92 -7.64
N MET A 8 -2.30 13.05 -6.94
CA MET A 8 -1.59 11.90 -6.38
C MET A 8 -2.37 11.25 -5.23
N VAL A 9 -2.96 12.05 -4.34
CA VAL A 9 -3.80 11.55 -3.24
C VAL A 9 -5.03 10.82 -3.78
N GLU A 10 -5.76 11.43 -4.71
CA GLU A 10 -6.95 10.79 -5.30
C GLU A 10 -6.61 9.50 -6.03
N GLU A 11 -5.49 9.45 -6.74
CA GLU A 11 -5.03 8.22 -7.38
C GLU A 11 -4.64 7.14 -6.37
N PHE A 12 -3.92 7.50 -5.31
CA PHE A 12 -3.56 6.57 -4.24
C PHE A 12 -4.79 6.06 -3.48
N LYS A 13 -5.78 6.94 -3.27
CA LYS A 13 -7.07 6.62 -2.69
C LYS A 13 -7.89 5.67 -3.55
N SER A 14 -7.85 5.80 -4.88
CA SER A 14 -8.63 4.95 -5.80
C SER A 14 -8.33 3.44 -5.69
N PHE A 15 -7.20 3.07 -5.08
CA PHE A 15 -6.89 1.67 -4.78
C PHE A 15 -7.79 1.09 -3.68
N ILE A 16 -8.37 1.93 -2.81
CA ILE A 16 -9.40 1.54 -1.82
C ILE A 16 -10.58 0.89 -2.51
N ASP A 17 -11.20 1.60 -3.45
CA ASP A 17 -12.39 1.15 -4.14
C ASP A 17 -12.11 -0.16 -4.90
N PHE A 18 -10.94 -0.23 -5.55
CA PHE A 18 -10.49 -1.44 -6.23
C PHE A 18 -10.41 -2.65 -5.28
N VAL A 19 -9.81 -2.51 -4.08
CA VAL A 19 -9.73 -3.62 -3.12
C VAL A 19 -11.10 -3.98 -2.56
N GLN A 20 -12.01 -3.01 -2.38
CA GLN A 20 -13.38 -3.28 -1.95
C GLN A 20 -14.16 -4.08 -3.00
N GLU A 21 -14.00 -3.78 -4.29
CA GLU A 21 -14.63 -4.55 -5.38
C GLU A 21 -14.22 -6.03 -5.35
N LEU A 22 -12.95 -6.33 -5.03
CA LEU A 22 -12.45 -7.71 -4.92
C LEU A 22 -13.13 -8.51 -3.80
N LYS A 23 -13.79 -7.86 -2.83
CA LYS A 23 -14.54 -8.54 -1.75
C LYS A 23 -15.70 -9.37 -2.31
N THR A 24 -16.23 -9.00 -3.48
CA THR A 24 -17.32 -9.72 -4.15
C THR A 24 -16.90 -11.09 -4.69
N MET A 25 -15.58 -11.34 -4.79
CA MET A 25 -15.05 -12.62 -5.22
C MET A 25 -15.09 -13.66 -4.09
N ASP A 26 -15.33 -14.91 -4.47
CA ASP A 26 -15.33 -16.04 -3.55
C ASP A 26 -13.95 -16.25 -2.89
N GLU A 27 -13.98 -16.85 -1.70
CA GLU A 27 -12.78 -17.09 -0.90
C GLU A 27 -11.77 -18.01 -1.59
N GLU A 28 -12.22 -18.91 -2.47
CA GLU A 28 -11.34 -19.75 -3.29
C GLU A 28 -10.42 -18.91 -4.20
N HIS A 29 -10.95 -17.86 -4.84
CA HIS A 29 -10.15 -16.98 -5.70
C HIS A 29 -9.17 -16.14 -4.89
N TRP A 30 -9.53 -15.76 -3.66
CA TRP A 30 -8.62 -15.07 -2.75
C TRP A 30 -7.42 -15.94 -2.37
N ASN A 31 -7.62 -17.24 -2.21
CA ASN A 31 -6.56 -18.19 -1.86
C ASN A 31 -5.85 -18.80 -3.09
N SER A 32 -6.29 -18.46 -4.31
CA SER A 32 -5.72 -18.96 -5.55
C SER A 32 -4.58 -18.08 -6.07
N PRO A 33 -3.52 -18.67 -6.67
CA PRO A 33 -2.49 -17.92 -7.38
C PRO A 33 -3.06 -17.02 -8.48
N ILE A 34 -2.60 -15.76 -8.55
CA ILE A 34 -3.03 -14.82 -9.61
C ILE A 34 -2.50 -15.20 -11.00
N SER A 35 -1.48 -16.05 -11.05
CA SER A 35 -1.06 -16.80 -12.24
C SER A 35 -0.16 -17.97 -11.80
N GLU A 36 0.18 -18.87 -12.71
CA GLU A 36 1.08 -20.00 -12.43
C GLU A 36 2.40 -19.54 -11.78
N GLY A 37 2.75 -20.19 -10.66
CA GLY A 37 3.97 -19.89 -9.88
C GLY A 37 4.00 -18.51 -9.20
N LYS A 38 2.90 -17.74 -9.22
CA LYS A 38 2.79 -16.45 -8.52
C LYS A 38 2.04 -16.58 -7.20
N TRP A 39 2.04 -15.49 -6.45
CA TRP A 39 1.36 -15.38 -5.17
C TRP A 39 -0.15 -15.47 -5.33
N SER A 40 -0.85 -15.81 -4.24
CA SER A 40 -2.31 -15.72 -4.22
C SER A 40 -2.78 -14.27 -4.24
N LEU A 41 -4.07 -14.05 -4.56
CA LEU A 41 -4.66 -12.72 -4.44
C LEU A 41 -4.55 -12.19 -3.00
N LYS A 42 -4.79 -13.04 -1.99
CA LYS A 42 -4.67 -12.68 -0.57
C LYS A 42 -3.24 -12.32 -0.18
N ASP A 43 -2.24 -13.04 -0.69
CA ASP A 43 -0.82 -12.69 -0.51
C ASP A 43 -0.50 -11.30 -1.11
N VAL A 44 -1.05 -11.01 -2.29
CA VAL A 44 -0.86 -9.72 -2.97
C VAL A 44 -1.44 -8.58 -2.12
N ILE A 45 -2.70 -8.69 -1.66
CA ILE A 45 -3.30 -7.62 -0.86
C ILE A 45 -2.64 -7.51 0.53
N SER A 46 -2.24 -8.63 1.14
CA SER A 46 -1.53 -8.65 2.41
C SER A 46 -0.19 -7.91 2.34
N HIS A 47 0.58 -8.07 1.26
CA HIS A 47 1.86 -7.35 1.14
C HIS A 47 1.65 -5.84 0.99
N ILE A 48 0.65 -5.40 0.22
CA ILE A 48 0.35 -3.97 0.05
C ILE A 48 -0.06 -3.39 1.40
N MET A 49 -0.95 -4.09 2.11
CA MET A 49 -1.40 -3.69 3.45
C MET A 49 -0.24 -3.55 4.44
N LEU A 50 0.68 -4.51 4.49
CA LEU A 50 1.80 -4.44 5.44
C LEU A 50 2.79 -3.33 5.08
N TRP A 51 2.96 -3.01 3.80
CA TRP A 51 3.71 -1.83 3.40
C TRP A 51 3.01 -0.54 3.80
N ASP A 52 1.69 -0.44 3.61
CA ASP A 52 0.90 0.72 4.07
C ASP A 52 1.05 0.89 5.59
N LYS A 53 0.91 -0.19 6.36
CA LYS A 53 1.15 -0.20 7.82
C LYS A 53 2.53 0.32 8.18
N TYR A 54 3.56 -0.22 7.55
CA TYR A 54 4.95 0.15 7.82
C TYR A 54 5.22 1.63 7.54
N PHE A 55 4.84 2.13 6.36
CA PHE A 55 5.08 3.52 6.00
C PHE A 55 4.20 4.50 6.75
N TYR A 56 3.02 4.07 7.21
CA TYR A 56 2.21 4.84 8.13
C TYR A 56 2.93 5.02 9.47
N GLU A 57 3.20 3.92 10.17
CA GLU A 57 3.75 3.92 11.54
C GLU A 57 5.14 4.57 11.63
N GLU A 58 6.00 4.31 10.65
CA GLU A 58 7.40 4.76 10.68
C GLU A 58 7.63 6.09 9.94
N GLY A 59 6.66 6.54 9.15
CA GLY A 59 6.80 7.68 8.25
C GLY A 59 5.71 8.74 8.45
N ILE A 60 4.53 8.47 7.93
CA ILE A 60 3.43 9.46 7.84
C ILE A 60 2.97 9.88 9.25
N GLU A 61 2.74 8.94 10.16
CA GLU A 61 2.34 9.22 11.53
C GLU A 61 3.44 10.02 12.27
N LYS A 62 4.71 9.69 12.05
CA LYS A 62 5.84 10.43 12.62
C LYS A 62 5.84 11.89 12.18
N ILE A 63 5.64 12.14 10.88
CA ILE A 63 5.53 13.50 10.34
C ILE A 63 4.37 14.25 10.98
N LYS A 64 3.18 13.64 11.04
CA LYS A 64 1.99 14.23 11.66
C LYS A 64 2.23 14.60 13.13
N LEU A 65 2.91 13.74 13.88
CA LEU A 65 3.21 13.95 15.30
C LEU A 65 4.42 14.88 15.54
N GLY A 66 5.05 15.42 14.49
CA GLY A 66 6.27 16.22 14.61
C GLY A 66 7.48 15.43 15.12
N GLN A 67 7.46 14.10 15.00
CA GLN A 67 8.52 13.19 15.40
C GLN A 67 9.53 12.98 14.25
N SER A 68 10.69 12.43 14.59
CA SER A 68 11.65 12.00 13.56
C SER A 68 11.10 10.80 12.79
N VAL A 69 11.23 10.83 11.46
CA VAL A 69 10.90 9.69 10.58
C VAL A 69 11.86 8.54 10.87
N THR A 70 11.32 7.34 11.01
CA THR A 70 12.05 6.13 11.40
C THR A 70 12.02 5.04 10.33
N VAL A 71 11.44 5.31 9.16
CA VAL A 71 11.50 4.44 7.96
C VAL A 71 12.93 3.99 7.69
N ARG A 72 13.12 2.72 7.34
CA ARG A 72 14.41 2.09 7.02
C ARG A 72 14.30 1.32 5.73
N HIS A 73 15.45 1.10 5.11
CA HIS A 73 15.59 0.15 4.03
C HIS A 73 15.53 -1.27 4.59
N LEU A 74 14.37 -1.90 4.42
CA LEU A 74 14.17 -3.30 4.78
C LEU A 74 14.73 -4.23 3.70
N LYS A 75 15.03 -5.47 4.09
CA LYS A 75 15.23 -6.55 3.13
C LYS A 75 13.88 -6.94 2.54
N PHE A 76 13.60 -6.46 1.33
CA PHE A 76 12.27 -6.58 0.71
C PHE A 76 11.82 -8.04 0.56
N ASP A 77 12.72 -8.96 0.22
CA ASP A 77 12.36 -10.38 0.09
C ASP A 77 11.92 -10.99 1.43
N GLU A 78 12.60 -10.65 2.53
CA GLU A 78 12.22 -11.13 3.87
C GLU A 78 10.90 -10.50 4.32
N PHE A 79 10.72 -9.19 4.09
CA PHE A 79 9.46 -8.50 4.41
C PHE A 79 8.28 -9.09 3.63
N ASN A 80 8.46 -9.28 2.32
CA ASN A 80 7.43 -9.84 1.45
C ASN A 80 7.13 -11.30 1.79
N ALA A 81 8.15 -12.10 2.13
CA ALA A 81 7.95 -13.47 2.60
C ALA A 81 7.09 -13.50 3.88
N ASN A 82 7.39 -12.63 4.85
CA ASN A 82 6.60 -12.48 6.07
C ASN A 82 5.16 -12.05 5.76
N ALA A 83 4.94 -11.19 4.77
CA ALA A 83 3.59 -10.77 4.38
C ALA A 83 2.73 -11.93 3.86
N ARG A 84 3.34 -12.90 3.17
CA ARG A 84 2.64 -14.13 2.74
C ARG A 84 2.36 -15.07 3.90
N GLU A 85 3.32 -15.26 4.79
CA GLU A 85 3.09 -16.08 5.98
C GLU A 85 2.00 -15.46 6.86
N TYR A 86 1.99 -14.13 7.01
CA TYR A 86 0.92 -13.41 7.67
C TYR A 86 -0.43 -13.64 6.98
N ALA A 87 -0.50 -13.55 5.64
CA ALA A 87 -1.73 -13.77 4.88
C ALA A 87 -2.38 -15.13 5.17
N LYS A 88 -1.59 -16.19 5.39
CA LYS A 88 -2.09 -17.54 5.72
C LYS A 88 -2.82 -17.59 7.07
N THR A 89 -2.47 -16.70 8.00
CA THR A 89 -3.10 -16.62 9.33
C THR A 89 -4.39 -15.80 9.34
N GLN A 90 -4.74 -15.17 8.22
CA GLN A 90 -5.83 -14.21 8.13
C GLN A 90 -6.92 -14.69 7.17
N THR A 91 -8.16 -14.28 7.48
CA THR A 91 -9.29 -14.36 6.55
C THR A 91 -9.17 -13.27 5.48
N ARG A 92 -9.88 -13.44 4.35
CA ARG A 92 -10.05 -12.38 3.34
C ARG A 92 -10.49 -11.06 3.99
N ASP A 93 -11.57 -11.12 4.76
CA ASP A 93 -12.19 -9.93 5.34
C ASP A 93 -11.26 -9.22 6.33
N SER A 94 -10.46 -9.97 7.09
CA SER A 94 -9.43 -9.39 7.97
C SER A 94 -8.38 -8.62 7.17
N ILE A 95 -7.85 -9.20 6.08
CA ILE A 95 -6.86 -8.54 5.23
C ILE A 95 -7.43 -7.27 4.59
N ILE A 96 -8.65 -7.32 4.06
CA ILE A 96 -9.31 -6.15 3.46
C ILE A 96 -9.50 -5.07 4.52
N ASN A 97 -10.02 -5.39 5.70
CA ASN A 97 -10.29 -4.40 6.73
C ASN A 97 -8.99 -3.71 7.21
N GLN A 98 -7.90 -4.46 7.38
CA GLN A 98 -6.60 -3.89 7.74
C GLN A 98 -6.02 -3.03 6.62
N PHE A 99 -6.14 -3.46 5.36
CA PHE A 99 -5.75 -2.64 4.21
C PHE A 99 -6.50 -1.30 4.21
N LEU A 100 -7.82 -1.35 4.35
CA LEU A 100 -8.67 -0.15 4.41
C LEU A 100 -8.28 0.73 5.59
N GLU A 101 -8.00 0.16 6.76
CA GLU A 101 -7.59 0.91 7.94
C GLU A 101 -6.32 1.73 7.68
N TYR A 102 -5.24 1.09 7.26
CA TYR A 102 -3.96 1.80 7.06
C TYR A 102 -3.99 2.72 5.85
N ARG A 103 -4.65 2.33 4.76
CA ARG A 103 -4.77 3.19 3.59
C ARG A 103 -5.56 4.46 3.92
N ASN A 104 -6.68 4.35 4.65
CA ASN A 104 -7.44 5.53 5.08
C ASN A 104 -6.64 6.40 6.06
N LYS A 105 -5.95 5.81 7.04
CA LYS A 105 -5.07 6.57 7.95
C LYS A 105 -4.03 7.41 7.19
N ILE A 106 -3.40 6.84 6.16
CA ILE A 106 -2.46 7.60 5.31
C ILE A 106 -3.18 8.72 4.58
N ILE A 107 -4.32 8.44 3.93
CA ILE A 107 -5.07 9.43 3.15
C ILE A 107 -5.55 10.58 4.05
N ASP A 108 -6.14 10.27 5.21
CA ASP A 108 -6.66 11.25 6.15
C ASP A 108 -5.55 12.17 6.68
N ASP A 109 -4.36 11.63 6.94
CA ASP A 109 -3.25 12.39 7.51
C ASP A 109 -2.50 13.26 6.49
N ILE A 110 -2.63 12.99 5.18
CA ILE A 110 -1.97 13.78 4.14
C ILE A 110 -2.93 14.70 3.37
N THR A 111 -4.23 14.39 3.33
CA THR A 111 -5.21 15.16 2.57
C THR A 111 -5.31 16.59 3.08
N GLY A 112 -5.29 17.56 2.16
CA GLY A 112 -5.43 18.98 2.49
C GLY A 112 -4.16 19.66 3.02
N LEU A 113 -3.05 18.93 3.19
CA LEU A 113 -1.75 19.55 3.49
C LEU A 113 -1.34 20.53 2.38
N PRO A 114 -0.65 21.63 2.72
CA PRO A 114 -0.09 22.53 1.71
C PRO A 114 0.99 21.82 0.88
N GLU A 115 1.16 22.26 -0.37
CA GLU A 115 2.10 21.64 -1.33
C GLU A 115 3.55 21.56 -0.79
N GLU A 116 3.96 22.52 0.03
CA GLU A 116 5.28 22.54 0.68
C GLU A 116 5.52 21.35 1.61
N ASP A 117 4.48 20.88 2.32
CA ASP A 117 4.60 19.74 3.23
C ASP A 117 4.75 18.42 2.48
N TYR A 118 4.21 18.32 1.27
CA TYR A 118 4.38 17.14 0.42
C TYR A 118 5.83 16.98 -0.07
N ILE A 119 6.50 18.10 -0.36
CA ILE A 119 7.86 18.11 -0.90
C ILE A 119 8.94 18.22 0.18
N LYS A 120 8.56 18.60 1.40
CA LYS A 120 9.47 18.70 2.55
C LYS A 120 10.24 17.41 2.74
N GLU A 121 11.57 17.54 2.82
CA GLU A 121 12.47 16.43 3.00
C GLU A 121 12.76 16.18 4.49
N TYR A 122 12.60 14.95 4.90
CA TYR A 122 12.96 14.41 6.21
C TYR A 122 14.16 13.46 6.04
N LYS A 123 14.87 13.21 7.15
CA LYS A 123 15.82 12.09 7.21
C LYS A 123 15.09 10.88 7.73
N ASP A 124 15.17 9.78 7.00
CA ASP A 124 14.70 8.48 7.46
C ASP A 124 15.67 7.86 8.49
N GLY A 125 15.32 6.68 9.00
CA GLY A 125 16.13 5.92 9.96
C GLY A 125 17.51 5.50 9.43
N ASP A 126 17.75 5.56 8.13
CA ASP A 126 19.04 5.32 7.47
C ASP A 126 19.70 6.60 6.96
N ARG A 127 19.19 7.76 7.40
CA ARG A 127 19.63 9.12 7.05
C ARG A 127 19.50 9.47 5.57
N LYS A 128 18.69 8.74 4.82
CA LYS A 128 18.32 9.07 3.43
C LYS A 128 17.14 10.03 3.44
N LYS A 129 16.89 10.65 2.27
CA LYS A 129 15.78 11.59 2.09
C LYS A 129 14.45 10.84 2.03
N PHE A 130 13.49 11.31 2.81
CA PHE A 130 12.10 10.87 2.79
C PHE A 130 11.17 12.08 2.59
N SER A 131 10.11 11.93 1.81
CA SER A 131 9.04 12.93 1.68
C SER A 131 7.73 12.24 1.32
N ILE A 132 6.60 12.88 1.65
CA ILE A 132 5.25 12.35 1.35
C ILE A 132 5.10 12.18 -0.18
N ARG A 133 5.54 13.16 -0.97
CA ARG A 133 5.52 13.06 -2.44
C ARG A 133 6.38 11.92 -2.96
N GLY A 134 7.57 11.72 -2.37
CA GLY A 134 8.46 10.61 -2.74
C GLY A 134 7.80 9.26 -2.48
N TYR A 135 7.22 9.10 -1.29
CA TYR A 135 6.44 7.93 -0.90
C TYR A 135 5.27 7.67 -1.86
N LEU A 136 4.37 8.64 -2.07
CA LEU A 136 3.21 8.49 -2.96
C LEU A 136 3.63 8.12 -4.39
N ARG A 137 4.70 8.73 -4.93
CA ARG A 137 5.18 8.40 -6.28
C ARG A 137 5.60 6.93 -6.39
N GLY A 138 6.28 6.41 -5.39
CA GLY A 138 6.68 4.99 -5.36
C GLY A 138 5.46 4.07 -5.27
N PHE A 139 4.57 4.34 -4.32
CA PHE A 139 3.46 3.45 -4.01
C PHE A 139 2.31 3.49 -5.01
N ILE A 140 2.04 4.63 -5.64
CA ILE A 140 1.10 4.69 -6.78
C ILE A 140 1.57 3.80 -7.94
N SER A 141 2.88 3.80 -8.23
CA SER A 141 3.42 2.93 -9.28
C SER A 141 3.34 1.46 -8.89
N HIS A 142 3.57 1.15 -7.62
CA HIS A 142 3.45 -0.19 -7.06
C HIS A 142 2.01 -0.71 -7.13
N ASP A 143 1.04 0.08 -6.68
CA ASP A 143 -0.38 -0.24 -6.74
C ASP A 143 -0.84 -0.50 -8.17
N LYS A 144 -0.42 0.33 -9.14
CA LYS A 144 -0.72 0.11 -10.56
C LYS A 144 -0.15 -1.19 -11.10
N HIS A 145 1.04 -1.58 -10.67
CA HIS A 145 1.65 -2.84 -11.08
C HIS A 145 0.79 -4.03 -10.62
N HIS A 146 0.41 -4.04 -9.35
CA HIS A 146 -0.40 -5.13 -8.79
C HIS A 146 -1.86 -5.08 -9.26
N LYS A 147 -2.46 -3.90 -9.42
CA LYS A 147 -3.79 -3.73 -10.03
C LYS A 147 -3.86 -4.45 -11.37
N LYS A 148 -2.89 -4.22 -12.26
CA LYS A 148 -2.84 -4.85 -13.59
C LYS A 148 -2.73 -6.37 -13.51
N GLN A 149 -1.95 -6.89 -12.56
CA GLN A 149 -1.82 -8.33 -12.35
C GLN A 149 -3.13 -8.95 -11.88
N ILE A 150 -3.80 -8.32 -10.92
CA ILE A 150 -5.08 -8.77 -10.38
C ILE A 150 -6.19 -8.66 -11.44
N GLU A 151 -6.28 -7.54 -12.16
CA GLU A 151 -7.25 -7.37 -13.26
C GLU A 151 -7.08 -8.44 -14.34
N LYS A 152 -5.84 -8.83 -14.65
CA LYS A 152 -5.57 -9.93 -15.57
C LYS A 152 -6.08 -11.26 -15.02
N TYR A 153 -5.88 -11.52 -13.73
CA TYR A 153 -6.41 -12.71 -13.06
C TYR A 153 -7.94 -12.73 -13.08
N VAL A 154 -8.60 -11.64 -12.66
CA VAL A 154 -10.07 -11.51 -12.65
C VAL A 154 -10.66 -11.77 -14.04
N LYS A 155 -10.06 -11.22 -15.10
CA LYS A 155 -10.48 -11.48 -16.48
C LYS A 155 -10.30 -12.92 -16.94
N SER A 156 -9.40 -13.68 -16.32
CA SER A 156 -9.13 -15.08 -16.70
C SER A 156 -10.07 -16.09 -16.08
N ILE A 157 -10.85 -15.68 -15.08
CA ILE A 157 -11.81 -16.52 -14.34
C ILE A 157 -13.27 -16.12 -14.60
N GLN A 158 -13.49 -15.08 -15.42
CA GLN A 158 -14.80 -14.70 -15.97
C GLN A 158 -15.05 -15.46 -17.27
#